data_AF-A0A7S0B4Z4-F1
#
_entry.id   AF-A0A7S0B4Z4-F1
#
_cell.length_a   1.000
_cell.length_b   1.000
_cell.length_c   1.000
_cell.angle_alpha   90.00
_cell.angle_beta   90.00
_cell.angle_gamma   90.00
#
_symmetry.space_group_name_H-M   'P 1'
#
loop_
_entity.id
_entity.type
_entity.pdbx_description
1 polymer ?
#
loop_
_entity_poly.entity_id
_entity_poly.type
_entity_poly.pdbx_seq_one_letter_code
_entity_poly.pdbx_strand_id
1 'polypeptide(L)'
;QGSAREPGGTCPADPPRHPAPHPQGLRTTSMRAQAIRALRVLVALALAAPAVAEEAEVSQANLGIAVMLLGSVGFMMGLFYLVNLEDHQLRKYSWQVISSTISIFSAVLLFQAVNGIAEEVFLGEDAPAVLRLGVSVVHMLVWFLFLQLALAHISGAIGAPPKGEEQLEQMELQLKCWAVLLGHITGFAAINAFSTFQQQVPRHWWATLFVAPLAWAVIFALGKITDAFRTHVALADDGEIDEAERAWHEETEETENDVIGLAVSFTIVQMLRFAISGELPNVEGEESEEAESSHSDLATFGLLVAGVAFAILEGIRIVFIKMQFKRFTPQLRNVVAMSFAWCLFFSSQWFLSAHFFRDTTGMTKALVLALFVTAVALGMIIILQKAEELDETDEDIDEVLRAIVLGLGILIGFAWERCFDVAVASITARVHFVSPATSKLGMA
;
A
#
# COMPACT_ATOMS: atom_id res chain seq x y z
N GLN A 1 -79.74 -11.50 46.57
CA GLN A 1 -80.91 -11.09 45.77
C GLN A 1 -80.46 -9.98 44.83
N GLY A 2 -80.53 -10.22 43.52
CA GLY A 2 -80.62 -9.28 42.39
C GLY A 2 -79.63 -8.11 42.25
N SER A 3 -78.86 -8.04 41.15
CA SER A 3 -79.34 -7.44 39.88
C SER A 3 -78.19 -7.18 38.88
N ALA A 4 -78.55 -7.30 37.61
CA ALA A 4 -77.74 -7.35 36.39
C ALA A 4 -76.99 -6.06 35.98
N ARG A 5 -75.95 -6.22 35.14
CA ARG A 5 -75.57 -5.27 34.07
C ARG A 5 -75.26 -6.03 32.77
N GLU A 6 -75.69 -5.42 31.68
CA GLU A 6 -75.81 -5.90 30.28
C GLU A 6 -74.49 -6.04 29.50
N PRO A 7 -74.52 -6.69 28.31
CA PRO A 7 -73.39 -6.89 27.41
C PRO A 7 -73.31 -5.82 26.30
N GLY A 8 -72.10 -5.54 25.80
CA GLY A 8 -71.94 -4.84 24.51
C GLY A 8 -70.55 -4.26 24.25
N GLY A 9 -69.95 -4.64 23.11
CA GLY A 9 -68.87 -3.87 22.47
C GLY A 9 -67.70 -4.69 21.92
N THR A 10 -67.90 -5.35 20.78
CA THR A 10 -66.82 -5.87 19.92
C THR A 10 -66.19 -4.72 19.12
N CYS A 11 -64.88 -4.49 19.27
CA CYS A 11 -64.09 -3.59 18.41
C CYS A 11 -63.96 -4.16 16.98
N PRO A 12 -63.94 -3.30 15.93
CA PRO A 12 -63.74 -3.74 14.56
C PRO A 12 -62.25 -4.02 14.25
N ALA A 13 -62.02 -5.03 13.40
CA ALA A 13 -60.71 -5.46 12.95
C ALA A 13 -60.08 -4.49 11.94
N ASP A 14 -58.78 -4.24 12.09
CA ASP A 14 -57.97 -3.46 11.14
C ASP A 14 -57.80 -4.19 9.79
N PRO A 15 -57.78 -3.47 8.66
CA PRO A 15 -57.56 -4.07 7.34
C PRO A 15 -56.08 -4.43 7.12
N PRO A 16 -55.80 -5.42 6.24
CA PRO A 16 -54.44 -5.93 6.02
C PRO A 16 -53.56 -4.90 5.30
N ARG A 17 -52.37 -4.62 5.85
CA ARG A 17 -51.34 -3.79 5.23
C ARG A 17 -50.63 -4.60 4.13
N HIS A 18 -50.74 -4.14 2.88
CA HIS A 18 -49.88 -4.63 1.80
C HIS A 18 -48.42 -4.18 2.01
N PRO A 19 -47.42 -5.04 1.75
CA PRO A 19 -46.01 -4.63 1.81
C PRO A 19 -45.67 -3.68 0.65
N ALA A 20 -45.05 -2.54 0.99
CA ALA A 20 -44.50 -1.62 0.01
C ALA A 20 -43.30 -2.26 -0.72
N PRO A 21 -43.11 -2.00 -2.03
CA PRO A 21 -41.97 -2.53 -2.77
C PRO A 21 -40.65 -1.93 -2.25
N HIS A 22 -39.67 -2.78 -1.99
CA HIS A 22 -38.31 -2.39 -1.56
C HIS A 22 -37.62 -1.53 -2.64
N PRO A 23 -37.09 -0.34 -2.31
CA PRO A 23 -36.40 0.54 -3.25
C PRO A 23 -34.90 0.19 -3.31
N GLN A 24 -34.53 -1.03 -3.72
CA GLN A 24 -33.11 -1.43 -3.80
C GLN A 24 -32.45 -1.09 -5.15
N GLY A 25 -33.22 -0.84 -6.23
CA GLY A 25 -32.66 -0.63 -7.57
C GLY A 25 -32.31 0.82 -7.96
N LEU A 26 -32.82 1.83 -7.26
CA LEU A 26 -32.71 3.25 -7.68
C LEU A 26 -31.64 4.07 -6.92
N ARG A 27 -31.07 3.54 -5.82
CA ARG A 27 -30.11 4.29 -4.97
C ARG A 27 -28.64 4.03 -5.31
N THR A 28 -28.30 2.84 -5.81
CA THR A 28 -26.92 2.49 -6.23
C THR A 28 -26.46 3.32 -7.45
N THR A 29 -27.38 3.72 -8.31
CA THR A 29 -27.12 4.55 -9.51
C THR A 29 -26.70 5.99 -9.16
N SER A 30 -27.24 6.55 -8.06
CA SER A 30 -26.92 7.91 -7.58
C SER A 30 -25.49 8.02 -7.03
N MET A 31 -25.05 7.05 -6.24
CA MET A 31 -23.69 7.03 -5.66
C MET A 31 -22.62 6.71 -6.70
N ARG A 32 -22.90 5.79 -7.64
CA ARG A 32 -22.05 5.57 -8.82
C ARG A 32 -21.87 6.89 -9.59
N ALA A 33 -22.93 7.67 -9.76
CA ALA A 33 -22.84 8.97 -10.43
C ALA A 33 -21.98 9.99 -9.64
N GLN A 34 -21.97 9.96 -8.31
CA GLN A 34 -21.15 10.86 -7.49
C GLN A 34 -19.67 10.46 -7.49
N ALA A 35 -19.35 9.17 -7.34
CA ALA A 35 -17.98 8.67 -7.46
C ALA A 35 -17.40 8.94 -8.87
N ILE A 36 -18.22 8.73 -9.92
CA ILE A 36 -17.84 9.06 -11.30
C ILE A 36 -17.63 10.57 -11.47
N ARG A 37 -18.40 11.43 -10.80
CA ARG A 37 -18.19 12.90 -10.82
C ARG A 37 -16.90 13.29 -10.10
N ALA A 38 -16.62 12.75 -8.91
CA ALA A 38 -15.38 13.00 -8.19
C ALA A 38 -14.16 12.54 -9.00
N LEU A 39 -14.24 11.35 -9.61
CA LEU A 39 -13.23 10.83 -10.51
C LEU A 39 -13.04 11.74 -11.74
N ARG A 40 -14.12 12.23 -12.36
CA ARG A 40 -14.02 13.18 -13.49
C ARG A 40 -13.35 14.48 -13.08
N VAL A 41 -13.61 14.99 -11.87
CA VAL A 41 -12.94 16.18 -11.36
C VAL A 41 -11.45 15.91 -11.12
N LEU A 42 -11.11 14.78 -10.50
CA LEU A 42 -9.72 14.38 -10.27
C LEU A 42 -8.95 14.14 -11.58
N VAL A 43 -9.57 13.45 -12.55
CA VAL A 43 -8.99 13.24 -13.89
C VAL A 43 -8.86 14.57 -14.64
N ALA A 44 -9.85 15.45 -14.57
CA ALA A 44 -9.75 16.78 -15.16
C ALA A 44 -8.65 17.62 -14.50
N LEU A 45 -8.49 17.54 -13.17
CA LEU A 45 -7.38 18.18 -12.46
C LEU A 45 -6.04 17.57 -12.86
N ALA A 46 -5.91 16.25 -12.92
CA ALA A 46 -4.68 15.57 -13.30
C ALA A 46 -4.27 15.86 -14.75
N LEU A 47 -5.24 15.97 -15.67
CA LEU A 47 -5.00 16.31 -17.08
C LEU A 47 -4.76 17.81 -17.30
N ALA A 48 -5.36 18.67 -16.46
CA ALA A 48 -5.18 20.12 -16.55
C ALA A 48 -3.93 20.59 -15.80
N ALA A 49 -3.47 19.87 -14.77
CA ALA A 49 -2.33 20.27 -13.95
C ALA A 49 -1.03 20.50 -14.76
N PRO A 50 -0.68 19.68 -15.77
CA PRO A 50 0.47 19.95 -16.62
C PRO A 50 0.33 21.26 -17.40
N ALA A 51 -0.84 21.52 -18.00
CA ALA A 51 -1.10 22.72 -18.78
C ALA A 51 -1.11 24.00 -17.91
N VAL A 52 -1.65 23.90 -16.69
CA VAL A 52 -1.68 25.03 -15.74
C VAL A 52 -0.29 25.34 -15.18
N ALA A 53 0.58 24.32 -15.04
CA ALA A 53 1.97 24.51 -14.63
C ALA A 53 2.83 25.25 -15.66
N GLU A 54 2.46 25.19 -16.95
CA GLU A 54 3.19 25.79 -18.07
C GLU A 54 2.78 27.26 -18.33
N GLU A 55 1.52 27.64 -18.09
CA GLU A 55 0.99 28.96 -18.47
C GLU A 55 1.07 30.07 -17.40
N ALA A 56 1.43 29.75 -16.14
CA ALA A 56 1.38 30.74 -15.07
C ALA A 56 2.73 31.46 -14.83
N GLU A 57 2.80 32.78 -15.08
CA GLU A 57 3.79 33.70 -14.48
C GLU A 57 3.64 33.83 -12.94
N VAL A 58 2.87 32.94 -12.32
CA VAL A 58 2.75 32.78 -10.88
C VAL A 58 3.90 31.88 -10.43
N SER A 59 4.66 32.28 -9.41
CA SER A 59 5.69 31.42 -8.81
C SER A 59 5.14 29.99 -8.67
N GLN A 60 5.79 28.99 -9.26
CA GLN A 60 5.28 27.61 -9.27
C GLN A 60 4.92 27.10 -7.87
N ALA A 61 5.59 27.63 -6.84
CA ALA A 61 5.26 27.40 -5.44
C ALA A 61 3.83 27.85 -5.06
N ASN A 62 3.39 29.02 -5.52
CA ASN A 62 2.04 29.54 -5.23
C ASN A 62 0.95 28.70 -5.91
N LEU A 63 1.20 28.23 -7.14
CA LEU A 63 0.29 27.31 -7.84
C LEU A 63 0.20 25.98 -7.09
N GLY A 64 1.35 25.40 -6.70
CA GLY A 64 1.40 24.18 -5.90
C GLY A 64 0.63 24.31 -4.59
N ILE A 65 0.84 25.40 -3.85
CA ILE A 65 0.11 25.69 -2.60
C ILE A 65 -1.40 25.79 -2.86
N ALA A 66 -1.83 26.51 -3.91
CA ALA A 66 -3.24 26.68 -4.22
C ALA A 66 -3.92 25.35 -4.59
N VAL A 67 -3.27 24.54 -5.43
CA VAL A 67 -3.77 23.22 -5.84
C VAL A 67 -3.81 22.26 -4.65
N MET A 68 -2.75 22.22 -3.83
CA MET A 68 -2.70 21.37 -2.63
C MET A 68 -3.79 21.77 -1.63
N LEU A 69 -3.98 23.06 -1.37
CA LEU A 69 -4.96 23.54 -0.39
C LEU A 69 -6.40 23.31 -0.87
N LEU A 70 -6.71 23.59 -2.15
CA LEU A 70 -8.04 23.32 -2.70
C LEU A 70 -8.30 21.81 -2.76
N GLY A 71 -7.30 21.03 -3.17
CA GLY A 71 -7.35 19.57 -3.21
C GLY A 71 -7.56 18.97 -1.83
N SER A 72 -6.83 19.42 -0.81
CA SER A 72 -6.95 18.91 0.56
C SER A 72 -8.33 19.23 1.15
N VAL A 73 -8.86 20.44 0.93
CA VAL A 73 -10.22 20.79 1.39
C VAL A 73 -11.26 19.92 0.70
N GLY A 74 -11.19 19.78 -0.62
CA GLY A 74 -12.09 18.91 -1.38
C GLY A 74 -12.02 17.45 -0.94
N PHE A 75 -10.81 16.94 -0.72
CA PHE A 75 -10.56 15.60 -0.23
C PHE A 75 -11.12 15.38 1.18
N MET A 76 -10.83 16.27 2.13
CA MET A 76 -11.35 16.17 3.50
C MET A 76 -12.87 16.17 3.50
N MET A 77 -13.51 17.09 2.76
CA MET A 77 -14.97 17.11 2.63
C MET A 77 -15.50 15.82 1.99
N GLY A 78 -14.84 15.31 0.95
CA GLY A 78 -15.18 14.03 0.30
C GLY A 78 -15.10 12.84 1.26
N LEU A 79 -14.03 12.74 2.05
CA LEU A 79 -13.88 11.73 3.08
C LEU A 79 -15.00 11.82 4.12
N PHE A 80 -15.33 13.03 4.60
CA PHE A 80 -16.45 13.23 5.53
C PHE A 80 -17.76 12.69 4.97
N TYR A 81 -18.04 12.85 3.69
CA TYR A 81 -19.23 12.27 3.07
C TYR A 81 -19.14 10.74 2.97
N LEU A 82 -18.01 10.19 2.50
CA LEU A 82 -17.82 8.76 2.31
C LEU A 82 -17.93 7.96 3.62
N VAL A 83 -17.30 8.45 4.69
CA VAL A 83 -17.32 7.77 5.99
C VAL A 83 -18.66 7.91 6.73
N ASN A 84 -19.54 8.81 6.30
CA ASN A 84 -20.88 9.02 6.86
C ASN A 84 -22.00 8.56 5.91
N LEU A 85 -21.69 7.74 4.89
CA LEU A 85 -22.73 7.14 4.03
C LEU A 85 -23.69 6.26 4.85
N GLU A 86 -24.97 6.30 4.47
CA GLU A 86 -26.01 5.41 5.02
C GLU A 86 -25.72 3.94 4.68
N ASP A 87 -25.07 3.69 3.54
CA ASP A 87 -24.67 2.35 3.11
C ASP A 87 -23.52 1.82 3.97
N HIS A 88 -23.81 0.80 4.77
CA HIS A 88 -22.88 0.20 5.70
C HIS A 88 -21.63 -0.39 5.02
N GLN A 89 -21.80 -0.98 3.82
CA GLN A 89 -20.71 -1.65 3.12
C GLN A 89 -19.73 -0.64 2.53
N LEU A 90 -20.25 0.39 1.85
CA LEU A 90 -19.42 1.48 1.32
C LEU A 90 -18.70 2.24 2.42
N ARG A 91 -19.36 2.45 3.57
CA ARG A 91 -18.73 3.05 4.74
C ARG A 91 -17.60 2.19 5.27
N LYS A 92 -17.78 0.87 5.40
CA LYS A 92 -16.73 -0.07 5.82
C LYS A 92 -15.52 -0.01 4.88
N TYR A 93 -15.73 -0.11 3.57
CA TYR A 93 -14.65 -0.01 2.59
C TYR A 93 -13.94 1.34 2.64
N SER A 94 -14.68 2.43 2.82
CA SER A 94 -14.09 3.77 2.97
C SER A 94 -13.15 3.83 4.18
N TRP A 95 -13.57 3.32 5.34
CA TRP A 95 -12.71 3.24 6.53
C TRP A 95 -11.49 2.33 6.33
N GLN A 96 -11.65 1.19 5.64
CA GLN A 96 -10.54 0.29 5.34
C GLN A 96 -9.49 0.97 4.44
N VAL A 97 -9.92 1.65 3.37
CA VAL A 97 -9.02 2.39 2.47
C VAL A 97 -8.30 3.52 3.22
N ILE A 98 -9.02 4.29 4.05
CA ILE A 98 -8.41 5.37 4.85
C ILE A 98 -7.38 4.80 5.82
N SER A 99 -7.73 3.75 6.57
CA SER A 99 -6.85 3.12 7.54
C SER A 99 -5.59 2.54 6.88
N SER A 100 -5.75 1.84 5.75
CA SER A 100 -4.61 1.29 5.00
C SER A 100 -3.71 2.40 4.45
N THR A 101 -4.27 3.47 3.87
CA THR A 101 -3.49 4.60 3.34
C THR A 101 -2.69 5.31 4.43
N ILE A 102 -3.33 5.58 5.58
CA ILE A 102 -2.65 6.20 6.73
C ILE A 102 -1.53 5.29 7.24
N SER A 103 -1.78 3.98 7.35
CA SER A 103 -0.80 3.01 7.81
C SER A 103 0.43 2.95 6.90
N ILE A 104 0.23 2.84 5.58
CA ILE A 104 1.32 2.82 4.58
C ILE A 104 2.13 4.12 4.65
N PHE A 105 1.46 5.27 4.69
CA PHE A 105 2.14 6.56 4.75
C PHE A 105 2.96 6.71 6.04
N SER A 106 2.39 6.34 7.19
CA SER A 106 3.09 6.36 8.48
C SER A 106 4.29 5.40 8.48
N ALA A 107 4.13 4.21 7.87
CA ALA A 107 5.20 3.24 7.71
C ALA A 107 6.39 3.80 6.92
N VAL A 108 6.14 4.43 5.77
CA VAL A 108 7.23 5.01 4.96
C VAL A 108 7.92 6.14 5.71
N LEU A 109 7.17 7.07 6.32
CA LEU A 109 7.76 8.20 7.04
C LEU A 109 8.61 7.74 8.23
N LEU A 110 8.12 6.78 9.02
CA LEU A 110 8.87 6.24 10.14
C LEU A 110 10.14 5.52 9.67
N PHE A 111 10.01 4.67 8.63
CA PHE A 111 11.15 3.99 8.03
C PHE A 111 12.21 5.00 7.56
N GLN A 112 11.82 6.00 6.78
CA GLN A 112 12.74 6.99 6.22
C GLN A 112 13.37 7.88 7.28
N ALA A 113 12.61 8.26 8.31
CA ALA A 113 13.13 9.04 9.42
C ALA A 113 14.23 8.27 10.16
N VAL A 114 13.97 7.00 10.49
CA VAL A 114 14.95 6.14 11.16
C VAL A 114 16.12 5.80 10.24
N ASN A 115 15.86 5.54 8.94
CA ASN A 115 16.90 5.28 7.96
C ASN A 115 17.82 6.49 7.77
N GLY A 116 17.24 7.69 7.65
CA GLY A 116 18.00 8.94 7.53
C GLY A 116 18.87 9.20 8.77
N ILE A 117 18.36 8.95 9.97
CA ILE A 117 19.16 9.03 11.20
C ILE A 117 20.28 7.99 11.21
N ALA A 118 19.98 6.74 10.81
CA ALA A 118 20.99 5.69 10.74
C ALA A 118 22.10 6.01 9.72
N GLU A 119 21.72 6.57 8.57
CA GLU A 119 22.67 7.08 7.58
C GLU A 119 23.51 8.22 8.17
N GLU A 120 22.91 9.26 8.75
CA GLU A 120 23.65 10.39 9.35
C GLU A 120 24.62 9.96 10.47
N VAL A 121 24.25 8.97 11.29
CA VAL A 121 25.06 8.52 12.44
C VAL A 121 26.15 7.52 12.05
N PHE A 122 25.83 6.55 11.18
CA PHE A 122 26.72 5.43 10.87
C PHE A 122 27.41 5.54 9.52
N LEU A 123 26.91 6.38 8.61
CA LEU A 123 27.39 6.50 7.22
C LEU A 123 27.81 7.94 6.91
N GLY A 124 29.10 8.16 6.67
CA GLY A 124 29.58 9.40 6.06
C GLY A 124 29.34 9.44 4.54
N GLU A 125 29.57 10.60 3.91
CA GLU A 125 29.46 10.79 2.46
C GLU A 125 30.28 9.73 1.68
N ASP A 126 31.46 9.38 2.17
CA ASP A 126 32.38 8.42 1.55
C ASP A 126 32.31 7.00 2.15
N ALA A 127 31.22 6.65 2.84
CA ALA A 127 31.08 5.33 3.47
C ALA A 127 31.26 4.19 2.44
N PRO A 128 32.16 3.21 2.71
CA PRO A 128 32.38 2.07 1.81
C PRO A 128 31.08 1.30 1.54
N ALA A 129 30.93 0.78 0.32
CA ALA A 129 29.73 0.04 -0.09
C ALA A 129 29.36 -1.13 0.84
N VAL A 130 30.37 -1.84 1.35
CA VAL A 130 30.18 -2.94 2.32
C VAL A 130 29.59 -2.44 3.64
N LEU A 131 30.01 -1.28 4.12
CA LEU A 131 29.48 -0.68 5.34
C LEU A 131 28.03 -0.24 5.13
N ARG A 132 27.72 0.41 4.00
CA ARG A 132 26.35 0.79 3.63
C ARG A 132 25.41 -0.43 3.64
N LEU A 133 25.83 -1.51 2.97
CA LEU A 133 25.07 -2.76 2.98
C LEU A 133 24.91 -3.34 4.39
N GLY A 134 25.97 -3.33 5.19
CA GLY A 134 25.93 -3.81 6.57
C GLY A 134 24.91 -3.05 7.42
N VAL A 135 24.89 -1.73 7.33
CA VAL A 135 23.92 -0.88 8.03
C VAL A 135 22.50 -1.16 7.57
N SER A 136 22.25 -1.22 6.25
CA SER A 136 20.90 -1.52 5.72
C SER A 136 20.40 -2.91 6.12
N VAL A 137 21.26 -3.94 6.10
CA VAL A 137 20.89 -5.30 6.53
C VAL A 137 20.60 -5.34 8.03
N VAL A 138 21.42 -4.69 8.86
CA VAL A 138 21.16 -4.60 10.31
C VAL A 138 19.85 -3.86 10.57
N HIS A 139 19.60 -2.76 9.87
CA HIS A 139 18.36 -1.98 10.00
C HIS A 139 17.12 -2.83 9.64
N MET A 140 17.18 -3.58 8.55
CA MET A 140 16.14 -4.56 8.18
C MET A 140 15.94 -5.62 9.27
N LEU A 141 17.00 -6.21 9.81
CA LEU A 141 16.91 -7.23 10.86
C LEU A 141 16.33 -6.68 12.17
N VAL A 142 16.64 -5.43 12.52
CA VAL A 142 16.07 -4.76 13.69
C VAL A 142 14.55 -4.61 13.54
N TRP A 143 14.07 -4.12 12.39
CA TRP A 143 12.63 -4.02 12.13
C TRP A 143 11.96 -5.39 12.07
N PHE A 144 12.59 -6.36 11.43
CA PHE A 144 12.07 -7.73 11.37
C PHE A 144 11.95 -8.34 12.77
N LEU A 145 12.94 -8.15 13.64
CA LEU A 145 12.85 -8.62 15.03
C LEU A 145 11.79 -7.86 15.81
N PHE A 146 11.69 -6.54 15.63
CA PHE A 146 10.71 -5.71 16.32
C PHE A 146 9.27 -6.08 15.94
N LEU A 147 9.01 -6.34 14.65
CA LEU A 147 7.76 -6.93 14.15
C LEU A 147 7.38 -8.17 14.96
N GLN A 148 8.28 -9.15 15.05
CA GLN A 148 8.02 -10.43 15.70
C GLN A 148 7.72 -10.27 17.19
N LEU A 149 8.53 -9.47 17.89
CA LEU A 149 8.37 -9.23 19.32
C LEU A 149 7.11 -8.41 19.63
N ALA A 150 6.79 -7.42 18.82
CA ALA A 150 5.59 -6.60 18.98
C ALA A 150 4.32 -7.44 18.81
N LEU A 151 4.23 -8.25 17.74
CA LEU A 151 3.07 -9.11 17.51
C LEU A 151 2.93 -10.19 18.59
N ALA A 152 4.05 -10.76 19.05
CA ALA A 152 4.06 -11.72 20.17
C ALA A 152 3.62 -11.11 21.50
N HIS A 153 3.91 -9.83 21.71
CA HIS A 153 3.47 -9.10 22.90
C HIS A 153 1.98 -8.76 22.82
N ILE A 154 1.51 -8.27 21.67
CA ILE A 154 0.12 -7.89 21.43
C ILE A 154 -0.81 -9.09 21.51
N SER A 155 -0.38 -10.25 20.99
CA SER A 155 -1.16 -11.49 21.07
C SER A 155 -1.30 -12.04 22.48
N GLY A 156 -0.52 -11.55 23.43
CA GLY A 156 -0.46 -12.09 24.79
C GLY A 156 0.43 -13.32 24.93
N ALA A 157 1.07 -13.82 23.86
CA ALA A 157 1.96 -14.99 23.92
C ALA A 157 3.19 -14.78 24.82
N ILE A 158 3.73 -13.56 24.87
CA ILE A 158 4.79 -13.16 25.82
C ILE A 158 4.22 -12.36 27.00
N GLY A 159 2.90 -12.11 27.00
CA GLY A 159 2.20 -11.20 27.90
C GLY A 159 1.13 -11.89 28.76
N ALA A 160 0.15 -11.10 29.19
CA ALA A 160 -1.06 -11.66 29.78
C ALA A 160 -2.01 -12.07 28.65
N PRO A 161 -2.42 -13.35 28.57
CA PRO A 161 -3.33 -13.78 27.51
C PRO A 161 -4.70 -13.09 27.66
N PRO A 162 -5.38 -12.78 26.55
CA PRO A 162 -6.70 -12.15 26.57
C PRO A 162 -7.70 -13.04 27.31
N LYS A 163 -8.51 -12.44 28.19
CA LYS A 163 -9.54 -13.15 28.98
C LYS A 163 -10.93 -12.73 28.55
N GLY A 164 -11.64 -13.66 27.93
CA GLY A 164 -13.00 -13.47 27.45
C GLY A 164 -13.07 -12.88 26.03
N GLU A 165 -14.25 -12.99 25.42
CA GLU A 165 -14.49 -12.65 24.02
C GLU A 165 -14.14 -11.20 23.69
N GLU A 166 -14.51 -10.24 24.54
CA GLU A 166 -14.25 -8.81 24.30
C GLU A 166 -12.74 -8.47 24.23
N GLN A 167 -11.92 -9.10 25.07
CA GLN A 167 -10.46 -8.87 25.06
C GLN A 167 -9.80 -9.55 23.86
N LEU A 168 -10.31 -10.71 23.45
CA LEU A 168 -9.83 -11.43 22.28
C LEU A 168 -10.11 -10.62 21.00
N GLU A 169 -11.33 -10.10 20.83
CA GLU A 169 -11.69 -9.24 19.71
C GLU A 169 -10.81 -7.97 19.65
N GLN A 170 -10.54 -7.34 20.80
CA GLN A 170 -9.65 -6.18 20.87
C GLN A 170 -8.20 -6.52 20.50
N MET A 171 -7.72 -7.68 20.97
CA MET A 171 -6.39 -8.19 20.64
C MET A 171 -6.26 -8.46 19.13
N GLU A 172 -7.22 -9.12 18.50
CA GLU A 172 -7.22 -9.38 17.05
C GLU A 172 -7.18 -8.08 16.23
N LEU A 173 -7.96 -7.07 16.64
CA LEU A 173 -7.97 -5.77 15.97
C LEU A 173 -6.61 -5.06 16.09
N GLN A 174 -6.00 -5.10 17.28
CA GLN A 174 -4.67 -4.52 17.50
C GLN A 174 -3.61 -5.28 16.71
N LEU A 175 -3.66 -6.60 16.72
CA LEU A 175 -2.73 -7.47 16.02
C LEU A 175 -2.74 -7.15 14.52
N LYS A 176 -3.92 -7.12 13.89
CA LYS A 176 -4.08 -6.72 12.47
C LYS A 176 -3.54 -5.32 12.19
N CYS A 177 -3.85 -4.35 13.05
CA CYS A 177 -3.41 -2.97 12.86
C CYS A 177 -1.87 -2.83 12.90
N TRP A 178 -1.24 -3.42 13.91
CA TRP A 178 0.22 -3.36 14.08
C TRP A 178 0.97 -4.25 13.09
N ALA A 179 0.39 -5.39 12.71
CA ALA A 179 0.91 -6.28 11.67
C ALA A 179 1.06 -5.51 10.34
N VAL A 180 0.01 -4.83 9.89
CA VAL A 180 0.04 -4.02 8.67
C VAL A 180 1.09 -2.91 8.76
N LEU A 181 1.13 -2.15 9.87
CA LEU A 181 2.08 -1.04 10.02
C LEU A 181 3.54 -1.52 10.03
N LEU A 182 3.86 -2.47 10.91
CA LEU A 182 5.22 -3.00 11.08
C LEU A 182 5.67 -3.83 9.88
N GLY A 183 4.73 -4.52 9.22
CA GLY A 183 4.96 -5.24 7.98
C GLY A 183 5.47 -4.33 6.88
N HIS A 184 4.78 -3.21 6.64
CA HIS A 184 5.22 -2.22 5.67
C HIS A 184 6.57 -1.59 6.02
N ILE A 185 6.80 -1.20 7.28
CA ILE A 185 8.10 -0.65 7.73
C ILE A 185 9.24 -1.66 7.45
N THR A 186 9.02 -2.92 7.83
CA THR A 186 9.98 -4.01 7.60
C THR A 186 10.18 -4.26 6.11
N GLY A 187 9.11 -4.16 5.30
CA GLY A 187 9.15 -4.26 3.85
C GLY A 187 10.01 -3.16 3.21
N PHE A 188 9.86 -1.89 3.63
CA PHE A 188 10.71 -0.80 3.14
C PHE A 188 12.17 -0.94 3.58
N ALA A 189 12.41 -1.39 4.81
CA ALA A 189 13.77 -1.71 5.27
C ALA A 189 14.40 -2.85 4.46
N ALA A 190 13.61 -3.87 4.09
CA ALA A 190 14.05 -4.94 3.20
C ALA A 190 14.32 -4.44 1.77
N ILE A 191 13.47 -3.58 1.22
CA ILE A 191 13.72 -2.90 -0.06
C ILE A 191 15.07 -2.17 -0.01
N ASN A 192 15.32 -1.35 1.02
CA ASN A 192 16.59 -0.62 1.14
C ASN A 192 17.80 -1.57 1.19
N ALA A 193 17.73 -2.64 2.00
CA ALA A 193 18.82 -3.61 2.11
C ALA A 193 19.13 -4.33 0.80
N PHE A 194 18.11 -4.90 0.14
CA PHE A 194 18.30 -5.66 -1.09
C PHE A 194 18.57 -4.77 -2.31
N SER A 195 18.01 -3.57 -2.37
CA SER A 195 18.36 -2.58 -3.40
C SER A 195 19.79 -2.07 -3.22
N THR A 196 20.25 -1.85 -1.98
CA THR A 196 21.66 -1.53 -1.70
C THR A 196 22.59 -2.64 -2.16
N PHE A 197 22.21 -3.90 -1.96
CA PHE A 197 22.95 -5.04 -2.52
C PHE A 197 22.90 -5.06 -4.05
N GLN A 198 21.74 -4.76 -4.64
CA GLN A 198 21.55 -4.69 -6.09
C GLN A 198 22.40 -3.61 -6.77
N GLN A 199 22.77 -2.53 -6.07
CA GLN A 199 23.73 -1.55 -6.58
C GLN A 199 25.17 -2.07 -6.66
N GLN A 200 25.50 -3.12 -5.90
CA GLN A 200 26.86 -3.62 -5.73
C GLN A 200 27.18 -4.82 -6.62
N VAL A 201 26.17 -5.43 -7.23
CA VAL A 201 26.39 -6.52 -8.19
C VAL A 201 26.91 -5.97 -9.52
N PRO A 202 27.60 -6.80 -10.34
CA PRO A 202 28.02 -6.37 -11.68
C PRO A 202 26.85 -5.81 -12.49
N ARG A 203 27.11 -4.76 -13.30
CA ARG A 203 26.10 -4.08 -14.13
C ARG A 203 25.68 -4.92 -15.36
N HIS A 204 25.09 -6.07 -15.07
CA HIS A 204 24.44 -6.94 -16.02
C HIS A 204 23.03 -7.23 -15.50
N TRP A 205 22.02 -7.15 -16.37
CA TRP A 205 20.62 -7.35 -15.98
C TRP A 205 20.37 -8.71 -15.33
N TRP A 206 21.11 -9.76 -15.72
CA TRP A 206 20.98 -11.09 -15.12
C TRP A 206 21.61 -11.17 -13.72
N ALA A 207 22.64 -10.38 -13.44
CA ALA A 207 23.26 -10.30 -12.12
C ALA A 207 22.36 -9.53 -11.14
N THR A 208 21.73 -8.46 -11.60
CA THR A 208 20.73 -7.72 -10.81
C THR A 208 19.45 -8.53 -10.59
N LEU A 209 19.07 -9.40 -11.53
CA LEU A 209 17.97 -10.35 -11.36
C LEU A 209 18.22 -11.35 -10.23
N PHE A 210 19.47 -11.81 -10.05
CA PHE A 210 19.80 -12.79 -9.02
C PHE A 210 19.55 -12.28 -7.58
N VAL A 211 19.44 -10.97 -7.39
CA VAL A 211 19.11 -10.39 -6.08
C VAL A 211 17.69 -10.74 -5.65
N ALA A 212 16.73 -10.85 -6.57
CA ALA A 212 15.34 -11.18 -6.25
C ALA A 212 15.17 -12.58 -5.60
N PRO A 213 15.68 -13.69 -6.18
CA PRO A 213 15.60 -15.00 -5.53
C PRO A 213 16.45 -15.07 -4.26
N LEU A 214 17.56 -14.31 -4.17
CA LEU A 214 18.32 -14.20 -2.93
C LEU A 214 17.50 -13.52 -1.83
N ALA A 215 16.83 -12.41 -2.14
CA ALA A 215 15.96 -11.70 -1.21
C ALA A 215 14.83 -12.60 -0.70
N TRP A 216 14.16 -13.30 -1.63
CA TRP A 216 13.16 -14.30 -1.27
C TRP A 216 13.73 -15.36 -0.33
N ALA A 217 14.89 -15.96 -0.67
CA ALA A 217 15.48 -17.03 0.14
C ALA A 217 15.88 -16.56 1.54
N VAL A 218 16.45 -15.36 1.67
CA VAL A 218 16.86 -14.80 2.97
C VAL A 218 15.64 -14.50 3.83
N ILE A 219 14.64 -13.78 3.32
CA ILE A 219 13.44 -13.42 4.10
C ILE A 219 12.63 -14.69 4.43
N PHE A 220 12.53 -15.64 3.49
CA PHE A 220 11.88 -16.93 3.75
C PHE A 220 12.60 -17.74 4.84
N ALA A 221 13.93 -17.77 4.83
CA ALA A 221 14.70 -18.43 5.87
C ALA A 221 14.50 -17.77 7.24
N LEU A 222 14.48 -16.43 7.31
CA LEU A 222 14.14 -15.69 8.52
C LEU A 222 12.73 -16.04 9.01
N GLY A 223 11.75 -16.03 8.11
CA GLY A 223 10.37 -16.45 8.40
C GLY A 223 10.26 -17.88 8.90
N LYS A 224 11.12 -18.79 8.43
CA LYS A 224 11.17 -20.18 8.94
C LYS A 224 11.81 -20.29 10.31
N ILE A 225 12.81 -19.47 10.61
CA ILE A 225 13.43 -19.41 11.93
C ILE A 225 12.42 -18.85 12.95
N THR A 226 11.70 -17.79 12.58
CA THR A 226 10.67 -17.19 13.45
C THR A 226 9.48 -18.11 13.61
N ASP A 227 8.99 -18.76 12.55
CA ASP A 227 7.94 -19.82 12.62
C ASP A 227 8.30 -20.90 13.65
N ALA A 228 9.51 -21.46 13.58
CA ALA A 228 9.98 -22.44 14.56
C ALA A 228 10.03 -21.90 16.00
N PHE A 229 10.44 -20.64 16.18
CA PHE A 229 10.41 -19.97 17.49
C PHE A 229 8.98 -19.76 17.98
N ARG A 230 8.07 -19.28 17.12
CA ARG A 230 6.66 -19.04 17.44
C ARG A 230 5.95 -20.34 17.83
N THR A 231 6.20 -21.44 17.13
CA THR A 231 5.65 -22.76 17.49
C THR A 231 6.20 -23.25 18.83
N HIS A 232 7.48 -22.99 19.12
CA HIS A 232 8.05 -23.36 20.41
C HIS A 232 7.45 -22.57 21.57
N VAL A 233 7.23 -21.26 21.39
CA VAL A 233 6.60 -20.40 22.40
C VAL A 233 5.14 -20.79 22.61
N ALA A 234 4.38 -21.00 21.54
CA ALA A 234 2.96 -21.35 21.63
C ALA A 234 2.69 -22.71 22.30
N LEU A 235 3.65 -23.64 22.26
CA LEU A 235 3.49 -24.95 22.90
C LEU A 235 4.12 -25.02 24.30
N ALA A 236 4.65 -23.92 24.82
CA ALA A 236 5.48 -23.92 26.03
C ALA A 236 4.67 -23.96 27.34
N ASP A 237 3.41 -23.56 27.33
CA ASP A 237 2.57 -23.40 28.51
C ASP A 237 1.65 -24.61 28.76
N ASP A 238 0.73 -24.92 27.84
CA ASP A 238 -0.25 -26.00 27.94
C ASP A 238 -0.05 -27.10 26.88
N GLY A 239 0.78 -26.84 25.87
CA GLY A 239 1.10 -27.77 24.79
C GLY A 239 0.01 -27.89 23.72
N GLU A 240 -1.01 -27.04 23.76
CA GLU A 240 -2.00 -26.82 22.71
C GLU A 240 -1.76 -25.45 22.04
N ILE A 241 -2.51 -25.14 20.98
CA ILE A 241 -2.44 -23.81 20.35
C ILE A 241 -3.81 -23.17 20.52
N ASP A 242 -3.87 -22.12 21.32
CA ASP A 242 -5.10 -21.39 21.59
C ASP A 242 -5.50 -20.48 20.41
N GLU A 243 -6.63 -19.78 20.56
CA GLU A 243 -7.15 -18.89 19.52
C GLU A 243 -6.27 -17.64 19.32
N ALA A 244 -5.71 -17.09 20.39
CA ALA A 244 -4.84 -15.92 20.34
C ALA A 244 -3.48 -16.24 19.70
N GLU A 245 -2.93 -17.41 20.01
CA GLU A 245 -1.70 -17.93 19.42
C GLU A 245 -1.89 -18.28 17.95
N ARG A 246 -3.04 -18.85 17.59
CA ARG A 246 -3.37 -19.08 16.18
C ARG A 246 -3.44 -17.76 15.41
N ALA A 247 -4.14 -16.76 15.94
CA ALA A 247 -4.20 -15.43 15.34
C ALA A 247 -2.79 -14.81 15.20
N TRP A 248 -1.95 -14.93 16.23
CA TRP A 248 -0.55 -14.50 16.16
C TRP A 248 0.24 -15.19 15.04
N HIS A 249 0.09 -16.51 14.92
CA HIS A 249 0.75 -17.30 13.89
C HIS A 249 0.34 -16.89 12.49
N GLU A 250 -0.96 -16.78 12.26
CA GLU A 250 -1.56 -16.44 10.97
C GLU A 250 -1.17 -15.01 10.54
N GLU A 251 -1.41 -14.01 11.39
CA GLU A 251 -1.13 -12.60 11.07
C GLU A 251 0.37 -12.34 10.88
N THR A 252 1.23 -12.99 11.68
CA THR A 252 2.68 -12.86 11.51
C THR A 252 3.17 -13.52 10.22
N GLU A 253 2.63 -14.70 9.86
CA GLU A 253 2.99 -15.36 8.60
C GLU A 253 2.52 -14.54 7.39
N GLU A 254 1.31 -14.00 7.42
CA GLU A 254 0.80 -13.12 6.36
C GLU A 254 1.70 -11.88 6.21
N THR A 255 2.06 -11.25 7.32
CA THR A 255 2.94 -10.09 7.33
C THR A 255 4.34 -10.40 6.78
N GLU A 256 4.92 -11.56 7.12
CA GLU A 256 6.19 -12.02 6.56
C GLU A 256 6.10 -12.21 5.03
N ASN A 257 4.96 -12.69 4.53
CA ASN A 257 4.72 -12.85 3.10
C ASN A 257 4.58 -11.49 2.39
N ASP A 258 4.01 -10.47 3.05
CA ASP A 258 3.96 -9.10 2.52
C ASP A 258 5.34 -8.47 2.41
N VAL A 259 6.22 -8.68 3.41
CA VAL A 259 7.63 -8.24 3.36
C VAL A 259 8.35 -8.85 2.16
N ILE A 260 8.13 -10.15 1.89
CA ILE A 260 8.63 -10.81 0.68
C ILE A 260 8.06 -10.15 -0.58
N GLY A 261 6.74 -9.96 -0.61
CA GLY A 261 6.03 -9.31 -1.71
C GLY A 261 6.67 -7.97 -2.11
N LEU A 262 6.90 -7.10 -1.14
CA LEU A 262 7.50 -5.78 -1.32
C LEU A 262 8.95 -5.85 -1.80
N ALA A 263 9.83 -6.57 -1.08
CA ALA A 263 11.26 -6.58 -1.36
C ALA A 263 11.60 -7.27 -2.69
N VAL A 264 10.96 -8.41 -2.97
CA VAL A 264 11.23 -9.20 -4.18
C VAL A 264 10.66 -8.52 -5.41
N SER A 265 9.42 -7.99 -5.34
CA SER A 265 8.84 -7.27 -6.47
C SER A 265 9.65 -6.03 -6.85
N PHE A 266 10.12 -5.26 -5.85
CA PHE A 266 10.90 -4.06 -6.12
C PHE A 266 12.20 -4.39 -6.85
N THR A 267 12.97 -5.38 -6.37
CA THR A 267 14.22 -5.79 -7.03
C THR A 267 14.00 -6.37 -8.44
N ILE A 268 12.87 -7.06 -8.69
CA ILE A 268 12.47 -7.50 -10.04
C ILE A 268 12.22 -6.29 -10.95
N VAL A 269 11.46 -5.30 -10.48
CA VAL A 269 11.13 -4.12 -11.31
C VAL A 269 12.34 -3.23 -11.55
N GLN A 270 13.25 -3.09 -10.58
CA GLN A 270 14.53 -2.40 -10.76
C GLN A 270 15.38 -3.07 -11.85
N MET A 271 15.43 -4.41 -11.86
CA MET A 271 16.08 -5.16 -12.92
C MET A 271 15.40 -4.94 -14.27
N LEU A 272 14.06 -5.02 -14.30
CA LEU A 272 13.29 -4.84 -15.53
C LEU A 272 13.51 -3.45 -16.14
N ARG A 273 13.51 -2.41 -15.29
CA ARG A 273 13.85 -1.04 -15.70
C ARG A 273 15.25 -0.98 -16.28
N PHE A 274 16.25 -1.55 -15.59
CA PHE A 274 17.62 -1.61 -16.10
C PHE A 274 17.74 -2.37 -17.44
N ALA A 275 16.96 -3.43 -17.63
CA ALA A 275 16.94 -4.19 -18.88
C ALA A 275 16.32 -3.41 -20.04
N ILE A 276 15.36 -2.53 -19.76
CA ILE A 276 14.66 -1.71 -20.76
C ILE A 276 15.44 -0.43 -21.07
N SER A 277 15.88 0.30 -20.05
CA SER A 277 16.50 1.62 -20.20
C SER A 277 18.03 1.58 -20.31
N GLY A 278 18.67 0.53 -19.81
CA GLY A 278 20.12 0.46 -19.66
C GLY A 278 20.67 1.25 -18.46
N GLU A 279 19.80 1.88 -17.65
CA GLU A 279 20.17 2.57 -16.42
C GLU A 279 19.57 1.86 -15.20
N LEU A 280 20.42 1.51 -14.23
CA LEU A 280 19.96 0.92 -12.98
C LEU A 280 19.55 2.06 -12.05
N PRO A 281 18.28 2.17 -11.64
CA PRO A 281 17.82 3.21 -10.73
C PRO A 281 18.52 3.07 -9.37
N ASN A 282 18.57 4.13 -8.57
CA ASN A 282 19.19 4.14 -7.24
C ASN A 282 18.45 3.24 -6.22
N VAL A 283 18.90 3.22 -4.96
CA VAL A 283 18.31 2.38 -3.89
C VAL A 283 16.83 2.68 -3.65
N GLU A 284 16.40 3.92 -3.86
CA GLU A 284 15.00 4.36 -3.74
C GLU A 284 14.19 4.17 -5.02
N GLY A 285 14.81 3.70 -6.10
CA GLY A 285 14.16 3.55 -7.41
C GLY A 285 14.15 4.82 -8.24
N GLU A 286 14.93 5.84 -7.90
CA GLU A 286 15.03 7.08 -8.67
C GLU A 286 16.14 6.99 -9.71
N GLU A 287 15.93 7.69 -10.82
CA GLU A 287 16.92 7.89 -11.87
C GLU A 287 17.36 9.36 -11.88
N SER A 288 18.47 9.65 -12.57
CA SER A 288 18.82 11.05 -12.80
C SER A 288 17.73 11.76 -13.62
N GLU A 289 17.56 13.08 -13.43
CA GLU A 289 16.52 13.84 -14.15
C GLU A 289 16.68 13.74 -15.68
N GLU A 290 17.93 13.73 -16.14
CA GLU A 290 18.28 13.54 -17.56
C GLU A 290 17.85 12.16 -18.06
N ALA A 291 18.15 11.10 -17.30
CA ALA A 291 17.75 9.75 -17.67
C ALA A 291 16.23 9.59 -17.68
N GLU A 292 15.56 10.06 -16.64
CA GLU A 292 14.12 9.91 -16.46
C GLU A 292 13.31 10.63 -17.56
N SER A 293 13.78 11.79 -18.03
CA SER A 293 13.14 12.55 -19.12
C SER A 293 13.52 12.05 -20.52
N SER A 294 14.56 11.22 -20.63
CA SER A 294 15.08 10.71 -21.91
C SER A 294 14.40 9.41 -22.39
N HIS A 295 13.57 8.78 -21.56
CA HIS A 295 12.93 7.51 -21.92
C HIS A 295 11.98 7.65 -23.10
N SER A 296 12.13 6.73 -24.06
CA SER A 296 11.24 6.65 -25.21
C SER A 296 9.87 6.12 -24.84
N ASP A 297 8.84 6.47 -25.62
CA ASP A 297 7.49 5.90 -25.48
C ASP A 297 7.51 4.38 -25.49
N LEU A 298 8.35 3.76 -26.32
CA LEU A 298 8.47 2.31 -26.39
C LEU A 298 8.95 1.71 -25.07
N ALA A 299 9.92 2.34 -24.40
CA ALA A 299 10.39 1.90 -23.09
C ALA A 299 9.29 2.03 -22.03
N THR A 300 8.60 3.17 -22.02
CA THR A 300 7.47 3.47 -21.13
C THR A 300 6.31 2.48 -21.29
N PHE A 301 5.84 2.26 -22.52
CA PHE A 301 4.80 1.28 -22.81
C PHE A 301 5.28 -0.15 -22.57
N GLY A 302 6.55 -0.46 -22.86
CA GLY A 302 7.16 -1.76 -22.60
C GLY A 302 7.11 -2.14 -21.11
N LEU A 303 7.43 -1.20 -20.22
CA LEU A 303 7.34 -1.41 -18.77
C LEU A 303 5.89 -1.63 -18.32
N LEU A 304 4.94 -0.84 -18.82
CA LEU A 304 3.52 -1.01 -18.50
C LEU A 304 3.00 -2.38 -18.96
N VAL A 305 3.35 -2.79 -20.19
CA VAL A 305 2.96 -4.10 -20.75
C VAL A 305 3.55 -5.25 -19.93
N ALA A 306 4.80 -5.13 -19.48
CA ALA A 306 5.42 -6.13 -18.60
C ALA A 306 4.67 -6.27 -17.27
N GLY A 307 4.26 -5.14 -16.66
CA GLY A 307 3.41 -5.16 -15.47
C GLY A 307 2.09 -5.89 -15.70
N VAL A 308 1.36 -5.55 -16.77
CA VAL A 308 0.09 -6.22 -17.13
C VAL A 308 0.30 -7.71 -17.41
N ALA A 309 1.41 -8.06 -18.06
CA ALA A 309 1.77 -9.46 -18.32
C ALA A 309 1.96 -10.24 -17.01
N PHE A 310 2.59 -9.66 -15.98
CA PHE A 310 2.68 -10.32 -14.67
C PHE A 310 1.30 -10.66 -14.11
N ALA A 311 0.37 -9.69 -14.08
CA ALA A 311 -0.98 -9.90 -13.56
C ALA A 311 -1.76 -10.98 -14.35
N ILE A 312 -1.68 -10.96 -15.69
CA ILE A 312 -2.34 -11.96 -16.54
C ILE A 312 -1.73 -13.35 -16.31
N LEU A 313 -0.41 -13.46 -16.28
CA LEU A 313 0.28 -14.73 -16.08
C LEU A 313 -0.05 -15.35 -14.72
N GLU A 314 -0.22 -14.54 -13.69
CA GLU A 314 -0.63 -15.02 -12.37
C GLU A 314 -2.07 -15.51 -12.34
N GLY A 315 -3.00 -14.79 -12.99
CA GLY A 315 -4.38 -15.27 -13.16
C GLY A 315 -4.42 -16.62 -13.91
N ILE A 316 -3.65 -16.76 -14.99
CA ILE A 316 -3.49 -18.04 -15.71
C ILE A 316 -2.90 -19.11 -14.79
N ARG A 317 -1.81 -18.79 -14.06
CA ARG A 317 -1.15 -19.75 -13.16
C ARG A 317 -2.14 -20.30 -12.13
N ILE A 318 -2.96 -19.45 -11.52
CA ILE A 318 -3.90 -19.86 -10.48
C ILE A 318 -4.98 -20.80 -11.03
N VAL A 319 -5.52 -20.48 -12.22
CA VAL A 319 -6.55 -21.32 -12.86
C VAL A 319 -6.00 -22.67 -13.32
N PHE A 320 -4.78 -22.71 -13.88
CA PHE A 320 -4.26 -23.91 -14.55
C PHE A 320 -3.20 -24.68 -13.75
N ILE A 321 -2.54 -24.06 -12.78
CA ILE A 321 -1.39 -24.61 -12.05
C ILE A 321 -1.60 -24.48 -10.54
N LYS A 322 -2.18 -25.52 -9.94
CA LYS A 322 -2.28 -25.64 -8.49
C LYS A 322 -0.93 -26.03 -7.90
N MET A 323 -0.29 -25.11 -7.20
CA MET A 323 0.98 -25.35 -6.53
C MET A 323 0.78 -26.10 -5.21
N GLN A 324 1.64 -27.09 -4.94
CA GLN A 324 1.54 -27.92 -3.73
C GLN A 324 2.08 -27.24 -2.46
N PHE A 325 2.90 -26.20 -2.61
CA PHE A 325 3.47 -25.46 -1.48
C PHE A 325 2.52 -24.33 -1.06
N LYS A 326 1.76 -24.57 0.02
CA LYS A 326 0.73 -23.64 0.53
C LYS A 326 1.23 -22.20 0.72
N ARG A 327 2.46 -22.01 1.21
CA ARG A 327 3.04 -20.68 1.49
C ARG A 327 3.59 -19.97 0.24
N PHE A 328 3.89 -20.71 -0.83
CA PHE A 328 4.48 -20.13 -2.04
C PHE A 328 3.43 -19.39 -2.89
N THR A 329 2.20 -19.90 -2.94
CA THR A 329 1.09 -19.28 -3.67
C THR A 329 0.80 -17.82 -3.23
N PRO A 330 0.56 -17.51 -1.94
CA PRO A 330 0.31 -16.13 -1.52
C PRO A 330 1.53 -15.23 -1.71
N GLN A 331 2.75 -15.74 -1.49
CA GLN A 331 3.98 -14.99 -1.73
C GLN A 331 4.10 -14.58 -3.20
N LEU A 332 3.91 -15.53 -4.12
CA LEU A 332 3.99 -15.25 -5.56
C LEU A 332 2.90 -14.27 -6.01
N ARG A 333 1.67 -14.42 -5.50
CA ARG A 333 0.57 -13.50 -5.73
C ARG A 333 0.94 -12.08 -5.31
N ASN A 334 1.49 -11.90 -4.10
CA ASN A 334 1.89 -10.59 -3.59
C ASN A 334 3.05 -10.00 -4.40
N VAL A 335 4.06 -10.81 -4.76
CA VAL A 335 5.17 -10.38 -5.62
C VAL A 335 4.68 -9.90 -6.99
N VAL A 336 3.76 -10.62 -7.62
CA VAL A 336 3.20 -10.24 -8.92
C VAL A 336 2.35 -8.98 -8.81
N ALA A 337 1.45 -8.91 -7.83
CA ALA A 337 0.58 -7.76 -7.63
C ALA A 337 1.38 -6.48 -7.39
N MET A 338 2.42 -6.55 -6.54
CA MET A 338 3.32 -5.43 -6.31
C MET A 338 4.17 -5.11 -7.54
N SER A 339 4.65 -6.10 -8.29
CA SER A 339 5.41 -5.87 -9.53
C SER A 339 4.57 -5.13 -10.57
N PHE A 340 3.29 -5.49 -10.72
CA PHE A 340 2.33 -4.75 -11.55
C PHE A 340 2.19 -3.30 -11.09
N ALA A 341 2.00 -3.07 -9.79
CA ALA A 341 1.88 -1.73 -9.22
C ALA A 341 3.14 -0.89 -9.51
N TRP A 342 4.34 -1.40 -9.21
CA TRP A 342 5.60 -0.70 -9.48
C TRP A 342 5.78 -0.37 -10.97
N CYS A 343 5.46 -1.30 -11.87
CA CYS A 343 5.51 -1.04 -13.31
C CYS A 343 4.56 0.09 -13.72
N LEU A 344 3.35 0.13 -13.15
CA LEU A 344 2.39 1.20 -13.41
C LEU A 344 2.90 2.57 -12.93
N PHE A 345 3.53 2.64 -11.75
CA PHE A 345 4.07 3.88 -11.23
C PHE A 345 5.27 4.39 -12.00
N PHE A 346 6.29 3.54 -12.21
CA PHE A 346 7.50 3.97 -12.91
C PHE A 346 7.22 4.26 -14.39
N SER A 347 6.29 3.56 -15.04
CA SER A 347 5.85 3.94 -16.40
C SER A 347 5.09 5.27 -16.41
N SER A 348 4.26 5.55 -15.41
CA SER A 348 3.60 6.86 -15.27
C SER A 348 4.63 7.98 -15.06
N GLN A 349 5.66 7.70 -14.25
CA GLN A 349 6.76 8.62 -14.00
C GLN A 349 7.57 8.91 -15.29
N TRP A 350 8.01 7.88 -16.01
CA TRP A 350 8.70 8.03 -17.29
C TRP A 350 7.85 8.78 -18.32
N PHE A 351 6.55 8.45 -18.42
CA PHE A 351 5.62 9.12 -19.33
C PHE A 351 5.53 10.62 -19.04
N LEU A 352 5.28 10.99 -17.79
CA LEU A 352 5.11 12.39 -17.41
C LEU A 352 6.41 13.19 -17.57
N SER A 353 7.54 12.61 -17.18
CA SER A 353 8.85 13.25 -17.29
C SER A 353 9.25 13.50 -18.75
N ALA A 354 9.00 12.54 -19.65
CA ALA A 354 9.33 12.69 -21.06
C ALA A 354 8.46 13.71 -21.81
N HIS A 355 7.21 13.93 -21.38
CA HIS A 355 6.22 14.74 -22.12
C HIS A 355 5.89 16.10 -21.51
N PHE A 356 5.90 16.21 -20.17
CA PHE A 356 5.39 17.38 -19.46
C PHE A 356 6.44 18.07 -18.58
N PHE A 357 7.51 17.36 -18.20
CA PHE A 357 8.47 17.86 -17.21
C PHE A 357 9.93 17.80 -17.68
N ARG A 358 10.19 18.04 -18.98
CA ARG A 358 11.57 18.09 -19.49
C ARG A 358 12.43 19.18 -18.84
N ASP A 359 11.82 20.31 -18.48
CA ASP A 359 12.51 21.48 -17.92
C ASP A 359 11.99 21.93 -16.54
N THR A 360 11.00 21.23 -15.98
CA THR A 360 10.30 21.62 -14.75
C THR A 360 10.60 20.65 -13.60
N THR A 361 11.31 21.16 -12.60
CA THR A 361 11.82 20.37 -11.46
C THR A 361 11.04 20.63 -10.16
N GLY A 362 11.12 19.68 -9.23
CA GLY A 362 10.69 19.87 -7.85
C GLY A 362 9.21 19.57 -7.58
N MET A 363 8.60 20.36 -6.68
CA MET A 363 7.30 20.06 -6.06
C MET A 363 6.16 19.88 -7.07
N THR A 364 6.18 20.63 -8.17
CA THR A 364 5.15 20.56 -9.22
C THR A 364 5.12 19.18 -9.88
N LYS A 365 6.29 18.63 -10.24
CA LYS A 365 6.43 17.30 -10.87
C LYS A 365 5.91 16.21 -9.93
N ALA A 366 6.34 16.21 -8.67
CA ALA A 366 5.90 15.25 -7.68
C ALA A 366 4.37 15.29 -7.51
N LEU A 367 3.80 16.49 -7.38
CA LEU A 367 2.35 16.68 -7.22
C LEU A 367 1.56 16.16 -8.42
N VAL A 368 1.98 16.48 -9.64
CA VAL A 368 1.30 16.01 -10.85
C VAL A 368 1.41 14.49 -10.99
N LEU A 369 2.57 13.90 -10.70
CA LEU A 369 2.73 12.45 -10.66
C LEU A 369 1.76 11.80 -9.66
N ALA A 370 1.69 12.32 -8.43
CA ALA A 370 0.79 11.80 -7.40
C ALA A 370 -0.68 11.87 -7.81
N LEU A 371 -1.11 13.00 -8.39
CA LEU A 371 -2.48 13.17 -8.88
C LEU A 371 -2.79 12.23 -10.05
N PHE A 372 -1.87 12.11 -11.01
CA PHE A 372 -2.01 11.24 -12.16
C PHE A 372 -2.10 9.77 -11.76
N VAL A 373 -1.16 9.29 -10.95
CA VAL A 373 -1.14 7.91 -10.42
C VAL A 373 -2.42 7.64 -9.62
N THR A 374 -2.86 8.57 -8.78
CA THR A 374 -4.12 8.44 -8.03
C THR A 374 -5.32 8.27 -8.97
N ALA A 375 -5.41 9.10 -10.01
CA ALA A 375 -6.52 9.03 -10.97
C ALA A 375 -6.53 7.69 -11.74
N VAL A 376 -5.38 7.23 -12.21
CA VAL A 376 -5.23 5.96 -12.94
C VAL A 376 -5.52 4.77 -12.01
N ALA A 377 -4.94 4.76 -10.81
CA ALA A 377 -5.13 3.69 -9.83
C ALA A 377 -6.60 3.58 -9.40
N LEU A 378 -7.28 4.68 -9.10
CA LEU A 378 -8.72 4.67 -8.76
C LEU A 378 -9.57 4.17 -9.94
N GLY A 379 -9.24 4.57 -11.17
CA GLY A 379 -9.89 4.06 -12.37
C GLY A 379 -9.75 2.53 -12.49
N MET A 380 -8.54 2.01 -12.27
CA MET A 380 -8.25 0.58 -12.29
C MET A 380 -8.94 -0.17 -11.15
N ILE A 381 -8.93 0.35 -9.91
CA ILE A 381 -9.63 -0.25 -8.77
C ILE A 381 -11.12 -0.42 -9.07
N ILE A 382 -11.77 0.60 -9.66
CA ILE A 382 -13.19 0.50 -10.04
C ILE A 382 -13.43 -0.57 -11.10
N ILE A 383 -12.51 -0.73 -12.06
CA ILE A 383 -12.61 -1.77 -13.11
C ILE A 383 -12.44 -3.16 -12.48
N LEU A 384 -11.44 -3.33 -11.61
CA LEU A 384 -11.14 -4.61 -10.96
C LEU A 384 -12.23 -5.03 -9.98
N GLN A 385 -12.78 -4.10 -9.18
CA GLN A 385 -13.93 -4.37 -8.31
C GLN A 385 -15.17 -4.80 -9.10
N LYS A 386 -15.41 -4.19 -10.27
CA LYS A 386 -16.50 -4.64 -11.14
C LYS A 386 -16.25 -6.02 -11.73
N ALA A 387 -14.98 -6.41 -11.93
CA ALA A 387 -14.64 -7.74 -12.39
C ALA A 387 -14.86 -8.78 -11.27
N GLU A 388 -14.52 -8.46 -10.03
CA GLU A 388 -14.81 -9.27 -8.82
C GLU A 388 -16.31 -9.43 -8.57
N GLU A 389 -17.13 -8.41 -8.87
CA GLU A 389 -18.59 -8.49 -8.73
C GLU A 389 -19.29 -9.36 -9.81
N LEU A 390 -18.56 -9.94 -10.77
CA LEU A 390 -19.17 -10.81 -11.78
C LEU A 390 -19.39 -12.21 -11.18
N ASP A 391 -20.65 -12.66 -11.14
CA ASP A 391 -21.10 -13.97 -10.60
C ASP A 391 -20.38 -15.21 -11.18
N GLU A 392 -19.56 -15.05 -12.24
CA GLU A 392 -18.81 -16.12 -12.91
C GLU A 392 -17.31 -16.16 -12.54
N THR A 393 -16.85 -15.32 -11.61
CA THR A 393 -15.45 -15.34 -11.14
C THR A 393 -15.23 -16.40 -10.06
N ASP A 394 -14.11 -17.12 -10.19
CA ASP A 394 -13.67 -18.13 -9.20
C ASP A 394 -13.05 -17.42 -7.98
N GLU A 395 -13.25 -17.95 -6.77
CA GLU A 395 -12.72 -17.38 -5.52
C GLU A 395 -11.20 -17.18 -5.58
N ASP A 396 -10.49 -18.08 -6.27
CA ASP A 396 -9.05 -17.98 -6.45
C ASP A 396 -8.66 -16.74 -7.32
N ILE A 397 -9.53 -16.32 -8.26
CA ILE A 397 -9.33 -15.12 -9.09
C ILE A 397 -9.61 -13.85 -8.28
N ASP A 398 -10.66 -13.86 -7.45
CA ASP A 398 -11.01 -12.73 -6.58
C ASP A 398 -9.85 -12.37 -5.65
N GLU A 399 -9.14 -13.38 -5.13
CA GLU A 399 -7.95 -13.17 -4.34
C GLU A 399 -6.83 -12.42 -5.11
N VAL A 400 -6.64 -12.72 -6.40
CA VAL A 400 -5.67 -11.99 -7.25
C VAL A 400 -6.11 -10.55 -7.45
N LEU A 401 -7.40 -10.33 -7.74
CA LEU A 401 -7.95 -8.99 -7.94
C LEU A 401 -7.77 -8.14 -6.68
N ARG A 402 -8.04 -8.71 -5.50
CA ARG A 402 -7.82 -8.05 -4.20
C ARG A 402 -6.36 -7.71 -3.97
N ALA A 403 -5.43 -8.62 -4.27
CA ALA A 403 -4.00 -8.36 -4.15
C ALA A 403 -3.55 -7.19 -5.06
N ILE A 404 -4.05 -7.13 -6.30
CA ILE A 404 -3.76 -6.01 -7.22
C ILE A 404 -4.34 -4.69 -6.69
N VAL A 405 -5.57 -4.69 -6.16
CA VAL A 405 -6.19 -3.51 -5.54
C VAL A 405 -5.36 -3.01 -4.36
N LEU A 406 -4.87 -3.91 -3.51
CA LEU A 406 -3.98 -3.55 -2.39
C LEU A 406 -2.66 -2.93 -2.90
N GLY A 407 -2.04 -3.52 -3.92
CA GLY A 407 -0.83 -2.98 -4.54
C GLY A 407 -1.03 -1.59 -5.15
N LEU A 408 -2.18 -1.33 -5.78
CA LEU A 408 -2.56 0.00 -6.27
C LEU A 408 -2.73 1.01 -5.12
N GLY A 409 -3.23 0.58 -3.96
CA GLY A 409 -3.31 1.42 -2.76
C GLY A 409 -1.93 1.85 -2.25
N ILE A 410 -0.98 0.91 -2.19
CA ILE A 410 0.42 1.19 -1.83
C ILE A 410 1.04 2.19 -2.82
N LEU A 411 0.73 2.04 -4.11
CA LEU A 411 1.21 2.92 -5.16
C LEU A 411 0.80 4.38 -4.98
N ILE A 412 -0.46 4.60 -4.60
CA ILE A 412 -0.99 5.93 -4.31
C ILE A 412 -0.22 6.52 -3.13
N GLY A 413 -0.05 5.75 -2.04
CA GLY A 413 0.69 6.18 -0.86
C GLY A 413 2.13 6.59 -1.19
N PHE A 414 2.84 5.76 -1.96
CA PHE A 414 4.21 6.03 -2.39
C PHE A 414 4.32 7.29 -3.26
N ALA A 415 3.36 7.52 -4.17
CA ALA A 415 3.36 8.72 -5.01
C ALA A 415 3.20 10.02 -4.20
N TRP A 416 2.33 10.00 -3.18
CA TRP A 416 2.12 11.15 -2.29
C TRP A 416 3.27 11.35 -1.30
N GLU A 417 3.95 10.28 -0.90
CA GLU A 417 5.17 10.39 -0.09
C GLU A 417 6.25 11.20 -0.80
N ARG A 418 6.50 10.98 -2.10
CA ARG A 418 7.47 11.79 -2.86
C ARG A 418 7.14 13.29 -2.81
N CYS A 419 5.86 13.67 -2.86
CA CYS A 419 5.44 15.07 -2.67
C CYS A 419 5.82 15.61 -1.29
N PHE A 420 5.62 14.80 -0.27
CA PHE A 420 5.91 15.15 1.12
C PHE A 420 7.42 15.32 1.33
N ASP A 421 8.22 14.43 0.76
CA ASP A 421 9.68 14.49 0.83
C ASP A 421 10.25 15.78 0.25
N VAL A 422 9.78 16.18 -0.94
CA VAL A 422 10.16 17.45 -1.56
C VAL A 422 9.72 18.64 -0.70
N ALA A 423 8.55 18.56 -0.05
CA ALA A 423 8.05 19.60 0.85
C ALA A 423 8.91 19.73 2.12
N VAL A 424 9.23 18.61 2.78
CA VAL A 424 10.07 18.59 3.98
C VAL A 424 11.49 19.07 3.67
N ALA A 425 12.08 18.62 2.56
CA ALA A 425 13.38 19.11 2.11
C ALA A 425 13.37 20.63 1.87
N SER A 426 12.31 21.15 1.25
CA SER A 426 12.14 22.60 1.00
C SER A 426 12.01 23.41 2.30
N ILE A 427 11.31 22.88 3.30
CA ILE A 427 11.14 23.53 4.62
C ILE A 427 12.46 23.52 5.39
N THR A 428 13.11 22.36 5.48
CA THR A 428 14.34 22.15 6.26
C THR A 428 15.55 22.87 5.67
N ALA A 429 15.59 23.06 4.34
CA ALA A 429 16.57 23.92 3.68
C ALA A 429 16.46 25.40 4.11
N ARG A 430 15.29 25.85 4.58
CA ARG A 430 15.05 27.24 5.03
C ARG A 430 15.06 27.39 6.54
N VAL A 431 14.86 26.30 7.28
CA VAL A 431 14.76 26.27 8.74
C VAL A 431 15.78 25.28 9.30
N HIS A 432 17.00 25.75 9.55
CA HIS A 432 18.15 24.93 9.99
C HIS A 432 18.10 24.45 11.46
N PHE A 433 16.95 24.47 12.12
CA PHE A 433 16.89 24.06 13.54
C PHE A 433 17.02 22.54 13.72
N VAL A 434 16.60 21.74 12.74
CA VAL A 434 16.50 20.28 12.86
C VAL A 434 16.81 19.62 11.51
N SER A 435 17.53 18.50 11.51
CA SER A 435 17.80 17.68 10.30
C SER A 435 16.49 17.27 9.60
N PRO A 436 16.49 17.04 8.27
CA PRO A 436 15.32 16.49 7.57
C PRO A 436 14.79 15.19 8.19
N ALA A 437 15.67 14.27 8.58
CA ALA A 437 15.30 13.00 9.16
C ALA A 437 14.52 13.16 10.49
N THR A 438 15.05 13.98 11.41
CA THR A 438 14.36 14.30 12.67
C THR A 438 13.05 15.07 12.45
N SER A 439 12.96 15.90 11.39
CA SER A 439 11.70 16.58 11.04
C SER A 439 10.64 15.58 10.56
N LYS A 440 11.03 14.60 9.71
CA LYS A 440 10.16 13.49 9.30
C LYS A 440 9.70 12.68 10.52
N LEU A 441 10.59 12.40 11.47
CA LEU A 441 10.25 11.64 12.69
C LEU A 441 9.17 12.32 13.53
N GLY A 442 9.17 13.66 13.63
CA GLY A 442 8.13 14.38 14.36
C GLY A 442 6.79 14.48 13.64
N MET A 443 6.75 14.16 12.34
CA MET A 443 5.53 14.16 11.52
C MET A 443 4.94 12.77 11.30
N ALA A 444 5.76 11.72 11.45
CA ALA A 444 5.35 10.31 11.53
C ALA A 444 4.68 10.03 12.89
#